data_AF-A0AAD4J3M9-F1
#
_entry.id   AF-A0AAD4J3M9-F1
#
_cell.length_a   1.000
_cell.length_b   1.000
_cell.length_c   1.000
_cell.angle_alpha   90.00
_cell.angle_beta   90.00
_cell.angle_gamma   90.00
#
_symmetry.space_group_name_H-M   'P 1'
#
loop_
_entity.id
_entity.type
_entity.pdbx_description
1 polymer ?
#
loop_
_entity_poly.entity_id
_entity_poly.type
_entity_poly.pdbx_seq_one_letter_code
_entity_poly.pdbx_strand_id
1 'polypeptide(L)'
;MKSTQGWRMGTKETPMLPKTRQRSNLKKPTWIIVLVSLVSLFLICAYVYPPQQFAACYVFSYHGCEALQNWLPPALFRGLTDDEFASRVVIRDILNSPPIISLNPKIAFLFLTPGALPFEKLWDKFFQGNEGRFSVYVHASKDKPVHFSRYFINREIRSDTVEWGKISMVDAERRLLANALKDLDNQHFVLLSDSCIPLRSFDFVYNYLMYTNVSFVDCFEDPGPHGSGRYIKYMLPEVEKKDFRKGAQWFTMKRQHAIIIMADSLYFRKFREYCKPGMEGGRNCYSDEHYLPTFFHMLDPTGISNWSVTHVDWSEMKWHPKSYRAQDITMELMRNITSIAENMHVTSDKKRQVKITPCLWNGNERSCYLFARKFLPETLNKLLASVVVKQVVPYRIGCSRRWLLFSSARANPESQASLKPGKVKKWPSVTSMANFSLV
;
A
#
# COMPACT_ATOMS: atom_id res chain seq x y z
N MET A 1 -81.81 -34.65 42.86
CA MET A 1 -82.05 -35.84 43.70
C MET A 1 -81.18 -35.72 44.94
N LYS A 2 -81.77 -35.30 46.08
CA LYS A 2 -81.91 -36.09 47.33
C LYS A 2 -80.55 -36.70 47.76
N SER A 3 -79.92 -36.26 48.84
CA SER A 3 -80.41 -36.43 50.23
C SER A 3 -79.80 -35.42 51.20
N THR A 4 -80.67 -34.83 52.03
CA THR A 4 -80.37 -34.12 53.27
C THR A 4 -81.05 -34.85 54.41
N GLN A 5 -80.36 -35.05 55.52
CA GLN A 5 -80.89 -35.25 56.88
C GLN A 5 -79.66 -35.05 57.79
N GLY A 6 -79.66 -34.30 58.89
CA GLY A 6 -80.67 -33.74 59.81
C GLY A 6 -79.94 -33.75 61.17
N TRP A 7 -79.83 -32.68 61.95
CA TRP A 7 -80.75 -32.22 63.01
C TRP A 7 -79.94 -31.14 63.79
N ARG A 8 -80.35 -29.86 63.96
CA ARG A 8 -81.33 -29.25 64.92
C ARG A 8 -81.13 -29.75 66.37
N MET A 9 -81.09 -28.94 67.44
CA MET A 9 -81.50 -27.54 67.67
C MET A 9 -81.05 -27.07 69.09
N GLY A 10 -80.77 -25.77 69.25
CA GLY A 10 -80.99 -24.94 70.48
C GLY A 10 -80.05 -25.14 71.70
N THR A 11 -79.71 -24.15 72.53
CA THR A 11 -80.09 -22.72 72.66
C THR A 11 -79.26 -22.09 73.80
N LYS A 12 -78.79 -20.83 73.62
CA LYS A 12 -78.60 -19.72 74.63
C LYS A 12 -77.55 -19.90 75.76
N GLU A 13 -76.77 -18.93 76.24
CA GLU A 13 -76.61 -17.47 76.05
C GLU A 13 -75.27 -16.99 76.73
N THR A 14 -74.82 -15.76 76.44
CA THR A 14 -73.80 -14.89 77.11
C THR A 14 -72.30 -14.88 76.68
N PRO A 15 -71.62 -13.70 76.74
CA PRO A 15 -70.78 -13.19 75.66
C PRO A 15 -69.28 -13.46 75.84
N MET A 16 -68.59 -13.80 74.74
CA MET A 16 -67.13 -13.73 74.66
C MET A 16 -66.72 -12.74 73.57
N LEU A 17 -65.82 -11.84 73.97
CA LEU A 17 -65.18 -10.77 73.20
C LEU A 17 -64.82 -11.20 71.76
N PRO A 18 -65.01 -10.31 70.75
CA PRO A 18 -64.54 -10.58 69.40
C PRO A 18 -63.01 -10.63 69.41
N LYS A 19 -62.46 -11.81 69.10
CA LYS A 19 -61.05 -11.96 68.72
C LYS A 19 -60.81 -11.06 67.52
N THR A 20 -60.07 -9.99 67.73
CA THR A 20 -59.57 -9.09 66.70
C THR A 20 -58.77 -9.91 65.68
N ARG A 21 -59.35 -10.14 64.50
CA ARG A 21 -58.58 -10.55 63.32
C ARG A 21 -57.71 -9.37 62.93
N GLN A 22 -56.45 -9.43 63.34
CA GLN A 22 -55.40 -8.55 62.87
C GLN A 22 -55.30 -8.71 61.35
N ARG A 23 -55.79 -7.70 60.61
CA ARG A 23 -55.39 -7.49 59.21
C ARG A 23 -53.87 -7.28 59.23
N SER A 24 -53.12 -8.21 58.62
CA SER A 24 -51.71 -7.97 58.34
C SER A 24 -51.60 -6.77 57.41
N ASN A 25 -50.96 -5.71 57.90
CA ASN A 25 -50.57 -4.58 57.08
C ASN A 25 -49.66 -5.09 55.95
N LEU A 26 -50.15 -5.05 54.71
CA LEU A 26 -49.33 -5.15 53.51
C LEU A 26 -48.28 -4.03 53.58
N LYS A 27 -47.04 -4.40 53.94
CA LYS A 27 -45.90 -3.48 53.88
C LYS A 27 -45.79 -2.99 52.43
N LYS A 28 -46.05 -1.69 52.23
CA LYS A 28 -45.89 -1.04 50.92
C LYS A 28 -44.46 -1.33 50.40
N PRO A 29 -44.27 -1.58 49.10
CA PRO A 29 -42.98 -1.93 48.52
C PRO A 29 -42.10 -0.67 48.36
N THR A 30 -41.95 0.11 49.43
CA THR A 30 -41.11 1.32 49.45
C THR A 30 -39.67 1.00 49.10
N TRP A 31 -39.18 -0.20 49.44
CA TRP A 31 -37.85 -0.64 49.05
C TRP A 31 -37.69 -0.80 47.54
N ILE A 32 -38.73 -1.25 46.83
CA ILE A 32 -38.71 -1.36 45.37
C ILE A 32 -38.68 0.03 44.73
N ILE A 33 -39.45 0.98 45.25
CA ILE A 33 -39.47 2.37 44.73
C ILE A 33 -38.10 3.04 44.95
N VAL A 34 -37.50 2.85 46.13
CA VAL A 34 -36.16 3.37 46.44
C VAL A 34 -35.09 2.73 45.55
N LEU A 35 -35.17 1.41 45.33
CA LEU A 35 -34.24 0.69 44.47
C LEU A 35 -34.34 1.16 43.01
N VAL A 36 -35.55 1.28 42.48
CA VAL A 36 -35.79 1.79 41.12
C VAL A 36 -35.30 3.22 40.99
N SER A 37 -35.57 4.08 41.97
CA SER A 37 -35.10 5.47 41.95
C SER A 37 -33.57 5.56 41.99
N LEU A 38 -32.90 4.72 42.77
CA LEU A 38 -31.43 4.64 42.81
C LEU A 38 -30.84 4.16 41.49
N VAL A 39 -31.44 3.13 40.88
CA VAL A 39 -31.00 2.62 39.56
C VAL A 39 -31.22 3.67 38.48
N SER A 40 -32.36 4.35 38.47
CA SER A 40 -32.63 5.45 37.52
C SER A 40 -31.65 6.60 37.69
N LEU A 41 -31.35 7.01 38.93
CA LEU A 41 -30.37 8.07 39.20
C LEU A 41 -28.96 7.65 38.74
N PHE A 42 -28.57 6.39 38.97
CA PHE A 42 -27.29 5.86 38.53
C PHE A 42 -27.17 5.85 36.99
N LEU A 43 -28.23 5.44 36.29
CA LEU A 43 -28.27 5.46 34.83
C LEU A 43 -28.22 6.89 34.27
N ILE A 44 -28.92 7.84 34.90
CA ILE A 44 -28.85 9.26 34.51
C ILE A 44 -27.45 9.81 34.77
N CYS A 45 -26.83 9.53 35.91
CA CYS A 45 -25.46 9.95 36.20
C CYS A 45 -24.45 9.33 35.23
N ALA A 46 -24.57 8.06 34.88
CA ALA A 46 -23.71 7.38 33.90
C ALA A 46 -23.88 7.94 32.49
N TYR A 47 -25.09 8.42 32.15
CA TYR A 47 -25.39 9.05 30.87
C TYR A 47 -24.88 10.49 30.78
N VAL A 48 -25.03 11.28 31.86
CA VAL A 48 -24.61 12.70 31.92
C VAL A 48 -23.09 12.84 32.14
N TYR A 49 -22.47 11.90 32.86
CA TYR A 49 -21.03 11.86 33.11
C TYR A 49 -20.43 10.55 32.59
N PRO A 50 -20.31 10.38 31.25
CA PRO A 50 -19.63 9.22 30.70
C PRO A 50 -18.16 9.25 31.18
N PRO A 51 -17.65 8.14 31.74
CA PRO A 51 -16.31 8.13 32.32
C PRO A 51 -15.27 8.41 31.22
N GLN A 52 -14.67 9.59 31.27
CA GLN A 52 -13.49 9.87 30.48
C GLN A 52 -12.32 9.12 31.13
N GLN A 53 -11.86 8.08 30.42
CA GLN A 53 -10.59 7.37 30.61
C GLN A 53 -10.57 6.23 31.65
N PHE A 54 -10.38 5.00 31.12
CA PHE A 54 -9.61 3.83 31.56
C PHE A 54 -9.43 3.40 33.04
N ALA A 55 -9.91 4.13 34.05
CA ALA A 55 -9.74 3.75 35.45
C ALA A 55 -10.74 2.67 35.93
N ALA A 56 -11.85 2.44 35.19
CA ALA A 56 -12.90 1.50 35.61
C ALA A 56 -12.60 0.01 35.30
N CYS A 57 -11.63 -0.33 34.45
CA CYS A 57 -11.28 -1.74 34.19
C CYS A 57 -10.43 -2.37 35.32
N TYR A 58 -10.15 -1.67 36.43
CA TYR A 58 -9.56 -2.29 37.64
C TYR A 58 -10.60 -2.95 38.56
N VAL A 59 -11.90 -2.69 38.34
CA VAL A 59 -12.99 -3.21 39.19
C VAL A 59 -13.78 -4.34 38.50
N PHE A 60 -13.77 -4.39 37.16
CA PHE A 60 -14.47 -5.41 36.38
C PHE A 60 -13.46 -6.32 35.67
N SER A 61 -13.66 -7.63 35.82
CA SER A 61 -12.86 -8.66 35.15
C SER A 61 -12.85 -8.45 33.63
N TYR A 62 -11.79 -8.88 32.94
CA TYR A 62 -11.54 -8.68 31.51
C TYR A 62 -12.77 -8.91 30.59
N HIS A 63 -13.58 -9.93 30.90
CA HIS A 63 -14.83 -10.24 30.17
C HIS A 63 -15.93 -9.18 30.28
N GLY A 64 -15.96 -8.38 31.35
CA GLY A 64 -16.93 -7.30 31.54
C GLY A 64 -16.67 -6.09 30.65
N CYS A 65 -15.39 -5.78 30.36
CA CYS A 65 -15.03 -4.67 29.46
C CYS A 65 -15.36 -5.02 27.98
N GLU A 66 -15.25 -6.29 27.54
CA GLU A 66 -15.72 -6.72 26.20
C GLU A 66 -17.24 -6.61 26.04
N ALA A 67 -18.01 -7.03 27.06
CA ALA A 67 -19.47 -6.93 27.04
C ALA A 67 -19.95 -5.47 26.98
N LEU A 68 -19.28 -4.55 27.68
CA LEU A 68 -19.58 -3.12 27.64
C LEU A 68 -19.22 -2.49 26.29
N GLN A 69 -18.10 -2.91 25.68
CA GLN A 69 -17.67 -2.46 24.36
C GLN A 69 -18.62 -2.92 23.24
N ASN A 70 -19.26 -4.07 23.41
CA ASN A 70 -20.32 -4.58 22.53
C ASN A 70 -21.71 -3.96 22.80
N TRP A 71 -21.94 -3.39 24.00
CA TRP A 71 -23.21 -2.75 24.39
C TRP A 71 -23.27 -1.26 24.04
N LEU A 72 -22.13 -0.59 23.93
CA LEU A 72 -22.08 0.78 23.44
C LEU A 72 -22.45 0.77 21.95
N PRO A 73 -23.40 1.61 21.49
CA PRO A 73 -23.61 1.77 20.06
C PRO A 73 -22.28 2.12 19.40
N PRO A 74 -21.96 1.56 18.22
CA PRO A 74 -20.74 1.90 17.51
C PRO A 74 -20.63 3.42 17.47
N ALA A 75 -19.48 3.96 17.88
CA ALA A 75 -19.26 5.39 17.95
C ALA A 75 -19.86 6.03 16.70
N LEU A 76 -20.86 6.92 16.90
CA LEU A 76 -21.60 7.56 15.82
C LEU A 76 -20.59 7.94 14.74
N PHE A 77 -20.71 7.33 13.56
CA PHE A 77 -19.82 7.61 12.45
C PHE A 77 -19.78 9.12 12.28
N ARG A 78 -18.63 9.72 12.53
CA ARG A 78 -18.46 11.17 12.38
C ARG A 78 -18.80 11.50 10.93
N GLY A 79 -19.71 12.44 10.71
CA GLY A 79 -19.92 12.99 9.38
C GLY A 79 -18.62 13.58 8.84
N LEU A 80 -18.33 13.35 7.57
CA LEU A 80 -17.20 13.98 6.88
C LEU A 80 -17.40 15.49 6.83
N THR A 81 -16.31 16.25 6.91
CA THR A 81 -16.31 17.68 6.60
C THR A 81 -16.47 17.89 5.09
N ASP A 82 -16.83 19.10 4.69
CA ASP A 82 -16.95 19.46 3.27
C ASP A 82 -15.63 19.22 2.51
N ASP A 83 -14.48 19.53 3.13
CA ASP A 83 -13.16 19.29 2.55
C ASP A 83 -12.86 17.79 2.35
N GLU A 84 -13.19 16.95 3.34
CA GLU A 84 -13.02 15.50 3.23
C GLU A 84 -13.95 14.92 2.16
N PHE A 85 -15.20 15.39 2.12
CA PHE A 85 -16.16 14.98 1.13
C PHE A 85 -15.70 15.36 -0.28
N ALA A 86 -15.29 16.61 -0.50
CA ALA A 86 -14.77 17.10 -1.77
C ALA A 86 -13.52 16.32 -2.22
N SER A 87 -12.57 16.09 -1.30
CA SER A 87 -11.37 15.29 -1.57
C SER A 87 -11.73 13.87 -2.02
N ARG A 88 -12.64 13.20 -1.30
CA ARG A 88 -13.10 11.84 -1.67
C ARG A 88 -13.82 11.80 -3.01
N VAL A 89 -14.62 12.81 -3.35
CA VAL A 89 -15.30 12.89 -4.65
C VAL A 89 -14.28 12.98 -5.79
N VAL A 90 -13.31 13.89 -5.70
CA VAL A 90 -12.26 14.06 -6.72
C VAL A 90 -11.44 12.77 -6.89
N ILE A 91 -11.02 12.18 -5.78
CA ILE A 91 -10.18 10.97 -5.81
C ILE A 91 -10.96 9.78 -6.38
N ARG A 92 -12.22 9.61 -5.95
CA ARG A 92 -13.10 8.57 -6.48
C ARG A 92 -13.34 8.75 -7.99
N ASP A 93 -13.52 9.98 -8.46
CA ASP A 93 -13.70 10.25 -9.89
C ASP A 93 -12.44 9.88 -10.69
N ILE A 94 -11.25 10.24 -10.21
CA ILE A 94 -9.97 9.86 -10.85
C ILE A 94 -9.77 8.34 -10.88
N LEU A 95 -10.12 7.63 -9.81
CA LEU A 95 -10.01 6.16 -9.73
C LEU A 95 -10.97 5.45 -10.69
N ASN A 96 -12.20 5.96 -10.82
CA ASN A 96 -13.22 5.37 -11.71
C ASN A 96 -13.09 5.82 -13.16
N SER A 97 -12.33 6.87 -13.43
CA SER A 97 -12.05 7.33 -14.78
C SER A 97 -11.28 6.27 -15.58
N PRO A 98 -11.61 6.07 -16.87
CA PRO A 98 -10.86 5.14 -17.70
C PRO A 98 -9.39 5.60 -17.83
N PRO A 99 -8.42 4.68 -17.74
CA PRO A 99 -7.01 5.03 -17.86
C PRO A 99 -6.71 5.57 -19.27
N ILE A 100 -5.85 6.59 -19.34
CA ILE A 100 -5.37 7.13 -20.61
C ILE A 100 -4.53 6.07 -21.32
N ILE A 101 -5.02 5.60 -22.47
CA ILE A 101 -4.30 4.63 -23.29
C ILE A 101 -3.23 5.38 -24.09
N SER A 102 -1.97 5.17 -23.76
CA SER A 102 -0.84 5.60 -24.58
C SER A 102 -0.51 4.55 -25.65
N LEU A 103 -0.19 5.02 -26.85
CA LEU A 103 0.30 4.16 -27.94
C LEU A 103 1.72 3.63 -27.67
N ASN A 104 2.51 4.38 -26.90
CA ASN A 104 3.90 4.06 -26.58
C ASN A 104 4.13 4.22 -25.07
N PRO A 105 3.54 3.36 -24.23
CA PRO A 105 3.60 3.56 -22.80
C PRO A 105 5.04 3.48 -22.27
N LYS A 106 5.34 4.33 -21.29
CA LYS A 106 6.66 4.51 -20.69
C LYS A 106 6.61 4.35 -19.18
N ILE A 107 7.76 3.94 -18.64
CA ILE A 107 8.05 4.03 -17.22
C ILE A 107 8.87 5.30 -16.96
N ALA A 108 8.39 6.16 -16.07
CA ALA A 108 9.12 7.32 -15.58
C ALA A 108 10.02 6.92 -14.40
N PHE A 109 11.33 6.99 -14.58
CA PHE A 109 12.31 6.79 -13.53
C PHE A 109 12.63 8.12 -12.85
N LEU A 110 12.27 8.23 -11.58
CA LEU A 110 12.35 9.44 -10.77
C LEU A 110 13.53 9.31 -9.80
N PHE A 111 14.64 9.95 -10.11
CA PHE A 111 15.85 9.92 -9.28
C PHE A 111 15.83 11.09 -8.29
N LEU A 112 15.71 10.78 -7.00
CA LEU A 112 15.88 11.72 -5.91
C LEU A 112 17.27 11.54 -5.29
N THR A 113 18.16 12.50 -5.52
CA THR A 113 19.57 12.39 -5.17
C THR A 113 20.06 13.59 -4.36
N PRO A 114 21.13 13.44 -3.56
CA PRO A 114 21.86 14.59 -3.04
C PRO A 114 22.65 15.30 -4.14
N GLY A 115 23.17 14.58 -5.13
CA GLY A 115 23.95 15.15 -6.23
C GLY A 115 24.26 14.12 -7.31
N ALA A 116 25.55 13.82 -7.50
CA ALA A 116 26.03 12.84 -8.48
C ALA A 116 25.36 11.47 -8.32
N LEU A 117 25.31 10.72 -9.43
CA LEU A 117 24.77 9.36 -9.50
C LEU A 117 25.90 8.32 -9.62
N PRO A 118 26.33 7.69 -8.51
CA PRO A 118 27.43 6.71 -8.55
C PRO A 118 27.17 5.55 -9.50
N PHE A 119 25.92 5.13 -9.62
CA PHE A 119 25.51 4.01 -10.47
C PHE A 119 25.07 4.43 -11.87
N GLU A 120 25.36 5.65 -12.33
CA GLU A 120 24.95 6.12 -13.66
C GLU A 120 25.42 5.17 -14.78
N LYS A 121 26.62 4.57 -14.67
CA LYS A 121 27.12 3.61 -15.69
C LYS A 121 26.31 2.32 -15.71
N LEU A 122 25.77 1.91 -14.56
CA LEU A 122 24.94 0.73 -14.44
C LEU A 122 23.55 0.99 -15.04
N TRP A 123 22.98 2.16 -14.74
CA TRP A 123 21.71 2.62 -15.30
C TRP A 123 21.78 2.85 -16.81
N ASP A 124 22.90 3.38 -17.31
CA ASP A 124 23.15 3.53 -18.75
C ASP A 124 23.02 2.19 -19.49
N LYS A 125 23.65 1.13 -18.97
CA LYS A 125 23.53 -0.21 -19.55
C LYS A 125 22.14 -0.82 -19.38
N PHE A 126 21.44 -0.52 -18.28
CA PHE A 126 20.07 -0.99 -18.06
C PHE A 126 19.10 -0.37 -19.09
N PHE A 127 19.29 0.91 -19.43
CA PHE A 127 18.44 1.63 -20.37
C PHE A 127 18.79 1.39 -21.85
N GLN A 128 20.01 0.97 -22.14
CA GLN A 128 20.51 0.77 -23.50
C GLN A 128 19.58 -0.12 -24.34
N GLY A 129 19.15 0.39 -25.51
CA GLY A 129 18.31 -0.34 -26.46
C GLY A 129 16.82 -0.36 -26.12
N ASN A 130 16.39 0.38 -25.10
CA ASN A 130 15.00 0.48 -24.67
C ASN A 130 14.42 1.89 -24.82
N GLU A 131 15.02 2.69 -25.70
CA GLU A 131 14.59 4.06 -25.97
C GLU A 131 13.12 4.11 -26.39
N GLY A 132 12.38 5.08 -25.88
CA GLY A 132 10.94 5.22 -26.12
C GLY A 132 10.03 4.44 -25.17
N ARG A 133 10.58 3.54 -24.33
CA ARG A 133 9.83 2.80 -23.27
C ARG A 133 10.07 3.34 -21.86
N PHE A 134 10.86 4.39 -21.73
CA PHE A 134 11.12 5.04 -20.46
C PHE A 134 11.39 6.54 -20.61
N SER A 135 11.31 7.24 -19.49
CA SER A 135 11.75 8.62 -19.31
C SER A 135 12.50 8.74 -17.99
N VAL A 136 13.40 9.72 -17.89
CA VAL A 136 14.25 9.94 -16.71
C VAL A 136 14.04 11.36 -16.22
N TYR A 137 13.88 11.51 -14.91
CA TYR A 137 13.78 12.80 -14.21
C TYR A 137 14.69 12.77 -13.00
N VAL A 138 15.48 13.83 -12.81
CA VAL A 138 16.46 13.92 -11.72
C VAL A 138 16.16 15.12 -10.85
N HIS A 139 16.02 14.90 -9.54
CA HIS A 139 15.96 15.95 -8.54
C HIS A 139 17.22 15.85 -7.68
N ALA A 140 18.16 16.77 -7.89
CA ALA A 140 19.42 16.86 -7.16
C ALA A 140 19.34 17.93 -6.07
N SER A 141 19.28 17.49 -4.81
CA SER A 141 18.92 18.34 -3.66
C SER A 141 20.05 19.18 -3.06
N LYS A 142 21.31 18.90 -3.41
CA LYS A 142 22.47 19.67 -2.93
C LYS A 142 23.31 20.19 -4.10
N ASP A 143 23.85 19.28 -4.89
CA ASP A 143 24.81 19.61 -5.95
C ASP A 143 24.23 19.29 -7.32
N LYS A 144 24.41 20.19 -8.29
CA LYS A 144 24.05 19.88 -9.68
C LYS A 144 25.01 18.83 -10.23
N PRO A 145 24.55 17.62 -10.57
CA PRO A 145 25.42 16.58 -11.10
C PRO A 145 25.89 16.90 -12.52
N VAL A 146 27.07 16.40 -12.88
CA VAL A 146 27.51 16.33 -14.28
C VAL A 146 27.28 14.92 -14.78
N HIS A 147 26.41 14.78 -15.78
CA HIS A 147 26.05 13.49 -16.36
C HIS A 147 26.89 13.18 -17.60
N PHE A 148 27.30 11.92 -17.75
CA PHE A 148 27.99 11.42 -18.93
C PHE A 148 27.09 10.51 -19.78
N SER A 149 26.09 9.86 -19.17
CA SER A 149 25.11 9.05 -19.88
C SER A 149 24.12 9.94 -20.59
N ARG A 150 23.91 9.67 -21.89
CA ARG A 150 22.93 10.40 -22.71
C ARG A 150 21.50 10.35 -22.15
N TYR A 151 21.19 9.37 -21.31
CA TYR A 151 19.86 9.23 -20.72
C TYR A 151 19.62 10.20 -19.57
N PHE A 152 20.68 10.74 -18.94
CA PHE A 152 20.59 11.65 -17.79
C PHE A 152 20.89 13.11 -18.15
N ILE A 153 21.57 13.37 -19.27
CA ILE A 153 21.84 14.72 -19.75
C ILE A 153 20.52 15.50 -19.94
N ASN A 154 20.44 16.70 -19.33
CA ASN A 154 19.29 17.60 -19.38
C ASN A 154 17.99 16.98 -18.86
N ARG A 155 18.08 16.08 -17.88
CA ARG A 155 16.92 15.45 -17.22
C ARG A 155 16.66 16.00 -15.82
N GLU A 156 17.46 16.95 -15.37
CA GLU A 156 17.28 17.62 -14.10
C GLU A 156 16.01 18.49 -14.12
N ILE A 157 15.18 18.32 -13.10
CA ILE A 157 14.06 19.21 -12.83
C ILE A 157 14.52 20.36 -11.94
N ARG A 158 13.69 21.39 -11.78
CA ARG A 158 13.90 22.38 -10.71
C ARG A 158 13.90 21.66 -9.36
N SER A 159 15.05 21.67 -8.68
CA SER A 159 15.24 21.06 -7.37
C SER A 159 15.25 22.10 -6.25
N ASP A 160 14.79 21.68 -5.08
CA ASP A 160 14.93 22.43 -3.82
C ASP A 160 15.70 21.58 -2.80
N THR A 161 16.12 22.17 -1.68
CA THR A 161 16.84 21.44 -0.64
C THR A 161 15.95 20.36 -0.01
N VAL A 162 16.55 19.21 0.29
CA VAL A 162 15.86 18.08 0.91
C VAL A 162 16.56 17.73 2.21
N GLU A 163 15.79 17.76 3.28
CA GLU A 163 16.20 17.34 4.61
C GLU A 163 15.54 16.02 4.99
N TRP A 164 16.30 15.18 5.70
CA TRP A 164 15.84 13.85 6.10
C TRP A 164 14.67 13.93 7.08
N GLY A 165 13.64 13.13 6.84
CA GLY A 165 12.45 13.03 7.68
C GLY A 165 11.53 14.26 7.67
N LYS A 166 11.88 15.33 6.94
CA LYS A 166 11.06 16.54 6.79
C LYS A 166 10.17 16.46 5.55
N ILE A 167 9.13 17.28 5.53
CA ILE A 167 8.20 17.36 4.39
C ILE A 167 8.87 17.73 3.06
N SER A 168 10.05 18.37 3.09
CA SER A 168 10.86 18.65 1.90
C SER A 168 11.15 17.40 1.06
N MET A 169 11.23 16.21 1.69
CA MET A 169 11.38 14.93 1.00
C MET A 169 10.16 14.63 0.10
N VAL A 170 8.97 14.69 0.69
CA VAL A 170 7.70 14.48 -0.04
C VAL A 170 7.47 15.58 -1.06
N ASP A 171 7.86 16.83 -0.77
CA ASP A 171 7.80 17.92 -1.74
C ASP A 171 8.66 17.63 -2.97
N ALA A 172 9.87 17.08 -2.80
CA ALA A 172 10.73 16.70 -3.92
C ALA A 172 10.15 15.54 -4.74
N GLU A 173 9.59 14.53 -4.08
CA GLU A 173 8.86 13.42 -4.73
C GLU A 173 7.67 13.93 -5.54
N ARG A 174 6.87 14.84 -4.97
CA ARG A 174 5.76 15.49 -5.67
C ARG A 174 6.22 16.30 -6.87
N ARG A 175 7.34 17.04 -6.77
CA ARG A 175 7.93 17.77 -7.92
C ARG A 175 8.38 16.83 -9.04
N LEU A 176 8.98 15.68 -8.70
CA LEU A 176 9.33 14.64 -9.67
C LEU A 176 8.09 14.09 -10.37
N LEU A 177 7.06 13.72 -9.61
CA LEU A 177 5.77 13.25 -10.17
C LEU A 177 5.13 14.31 -11.08
N ALA A 178 5.05 15.57 -10.64
CA ALA A 178 4.46 16.66 -11.42
C ALA A 178 5.16 16.88 -12.76
N ASN A 179 6.49 16.80 -12.81
CA ASN A 179 7.23 16.93 -14.07
C ASN A 179 7.08 15.69 -14.95
N ALA A 180 7.04 14.50 -14.35
CA ALA A 180 6.85 13.27 -15.10
C ALA A 180 5.43 13.09 -15.66
N LEU A 181 4.41 13.60 -14.97
CA LEU A 181 3.01 13.56 -15.40
C LEU A 181 2.73 14.41 -16.65
N LYS A 182 3.61 15.36 -17.00
CA LYS A 182 3.50 16.15 -18.23
C LYS A 182 3.58 15.29 -19.50
N ASP A 183 4.35 14.20 -19.47
CA ASP A 183 4.35 13.22 -20.56
C ASP A 183 3.16 12.26 -20.36
N LEU A 184 2.23 12.26 -21.31
CA LEU A 184 1.05 11.39 -21.29
C LEU A 184 1.41 9.92 -21.53
N ASP A 185 2.59 9.64 -22.10
CA ASP A 185 3.07 8.28 -22.29
C ASP A 185 3.58 7.66 -20.98
N ASN A 186 3.92 8.47 -19.97
CA ASN A 186 4.32 7.94 -18.67
C ASN A 186 3.11 7.34 -17.94
N GLN A 187 3.10 6.01 -17.84
CA GLN A 187 2.00 5.23 -17.27
C GLN A 187 2.35 4.60 -15.91
N HIS A 188 3.64 4.45 -15.61
CA HIS A 188 4.14 3.97 -14.32
C HIS A 188 5.32 4.83 -13.86
N PHE A 189 5.43 5.07 -12.56
CA PHE A 189 6.40 5.99 -11.94
C PHE A 189 7.22 5.22 -10.91
N VAL A 190 8.55 5.30 -10.96
CA VAL A 190 9.46 4.56 -10.09
C VAL A 190 10.35 5.54 -9.35
N LEU A 191 10.26 5.60 -8.02
CA LEU A 191 11.14 6.43 -7.19
C LEU A 191 12.43 5.70 -6.85
N LEU A 192 13.57 6.34 -7.11
CA LEU A 192 14.91 5.78 -6.88
C LEU A 192 15.83 6.79 -6.20
N SER A 193 16.82 6.29 -5.46
CA SER A 193 17.92 7.09 -4.93
C SER A 193 19.21 6.87 -5.70
N ASP A 194 20.21 7.70 -5.40
CA ASP A 194 21.60 7.55 -5.81
C ASP A 194 22.24 6.20 -5.43
N SER A 195 21.71 5.54 -4.40
CA SER A 195 22.19 4.22 -3.93
C SER A 195 21.36 3.02 -4.41
N CYS A 196 20.45 3.23 -5.36
CA CYS A 196 19.61 2.18 -5.93
C CYS A 196 20.23 1.53 -7.17
N ILE A 197 20.00 0.22 -7.33
CA ILE A 197 20.43 -0.57 -8.48
C ILE A 197 19.24 -1.37 -9.05
N PRO A 198 19.21 -1.64 -10.37
CA PRO A 198 18.31 -2.63 -10.93
C PRO A 198 18.78 -4.06 -10.61
N LEU A 199 17.84 -4.96 -10.30
CA LEU A 199 18.11 -6.38 -10.02
C LEU A 199 17.79 -7.29 -11.22
N ARG A 200 16.98 -6.79 -12.16
CA ARG A 200 16.41 -7.53 -13.28
C ARG A 200 16.68 -6.79 -14.59
N SER A 201 16.48 -7.46 -15.73
CA SER A 201 16.58 -6.83 -17.04
C SER A 201 15.47 -5.79 -17.24
N PHE A 202 15.69 -4.83 -18.14
CA PHE A 202 14.69 -3.81 -18.46
C PHE A 202 13.36 -4.41 -18.87
N ASP A 203 13.35 -5.41 -19.75
CA ASP A 203 12.12 -6.07 -20.19
C ASP A 203 11.35 -6.73 -19.06
N PHE A 204 12.05 -7.35 -18.11
CA PHE A 204 11.40 -7.95 -16.94
C PHE A 204 10.74 -6.86 -16.11
N VAL A 205 11.48 -5.79 -15.76
CA VAL A 205 10.96 -4.65 -14.98
C VAL A 205 9.78 -4.01 -15.69
N TYR A 206 9.91 -3.77 -17.00
CA TYR A 206 8.89 -3.14 -17.80
C TYR A 206 7.60 -3.96 -17.81
N ASN A 207 7.67 -5.25 -18.12
CA ASN A 207 6.49 -6.11 -18.15
C ASN A 207 5.87 -6.27 -16.76
N TYR A 208 6.69 -6.34 -15.71
CA TYR A 208 6.21 -6.44 -14.33
C TYR A 208 5.39 -5.21 -13.93
N LEU A 209 5.88 -4.00 -14.23
CA LEU A 209 5.23 -2.74 -13.83
C LEU A 209 4.14 -2.27 -14.80
N MET A 210 4.25 -2.59 -16.08
CA MET A 210 3.25 -2.15 -17.07
C MET A 210 2.00 -3.01 -17.07
N TYR A 211 2.11 -4.30 -16.74
CA TYR A 211 0.97 -5.23 -16.75
C TYR A 211 0.39 -5.50 -15.36
N THR A 212 0.83 -4.79 -14.32
CA THR A 212 0.21 -4.92 -12.99
C THR A 212 -1.11 -4.15 -12.88
N ASN A 213 -2.03 -4.67 -12.08
CA ASN A 213 -3.26 -3.98 -11.72
C ASN A 213 -3.09 -2.99 -10.56
N VAL A 214 -2.07 -3.14 -9.70
CA VAL A 214 -1.85 -2.34 -8.48
C VAL A 214 -0.65 -1.40 -8.58
N SER A 215 -0.52 -0.50 -7.61
CA SER A 215 0.72 0.22 -7.33
C SER A 215 1.49 -0.43 -6.18
N PHE A 216 2.81 -0.38 -6.23
CA PHE A 216 3.68 -0.94 -5.20
C PHE A 216 4.06 0.12 -4.16
N VAL A 217 3.20 0.24 -3.15
CA VAL A 217 3.38 1.11 -1.98
C VAL A 217 3.39 0.21 -0.75
N ASP A 218 4.47 0.28 0.02
CA ASP A 218 4.59 -0.45 1.27
C ASP A 218 3.63 0.13 2.31
N CYS A 219 2.85 -0.72 2.98
CA CYS A 219 1.79 -0.25 3.87
C CYS A 219 1.41 -1.32 4.89
N PHE A 220 1.73 -1.05 6.16
CA PHE A 220 1.43 -1.94 7.26
C PHE A 220 1.13 -1.17 8.55
N GLU A 221 0.44 -1.84 9.47
CA GLU A 221 0.28 -1.37 10.83
C GLU A 221 1.48 -1.80 11.67
N ASP A 222 2.10 -0.83 12.35
CA ASP A 222 3.14 -1.06 13.34
C ASP A 222 2.68 -0.38 14.65
N PRO A 223 2.34 -1.14 15.71
CA PRO A 223 1.89 -0.55 16.97
C PRO A 223 3.04 0.08 17.77
N GLY A 224 4.29 -0.14 17.37
CA GLY A 224 5.47 0.29 18.10
C GLY A 224 5.88 1.75 17.91
N PRO A 225 7.02 2.15 18.52
CA PRO A 225 7.52 3.52 18.50
C PRO A 225 7.92 4.04 17.12
N HIS A 226 8.15 3.15 16.15
CA HIS A 226 8.48 3.54 14.78
C HIS A 226 7.27 3.57 13.85
N GLY A 227 6.09 3.14 14.32
CA GLY A 227 4.82 3.19 13.61
C GLY A 227 3.84 4.14 14.28
N SER A 228 2.76 3.59 14.84
CA SER A 228 1.67 4.29 15.52
C SER A 228 2.11 5.10 16.74
N GLY A 229 3.28 4.79 17.34
CA GLY A 229 3.89 5.63 18.37
C GLY A 229 4.24 7.04 17.89
N ARG A 230 4.35 7.25 16.58
CA ARG A 230 4.61 8.55 15.95
C ARG A 230 3.34 9.35 15.65
N TYR A 231 2.16 8.77 15.87
CA TYR A 231 0.88 9.43 15.63
C TYR A 231 0.68 10.64 16.56
N ILE A 232 0.10 11.71 16.01
CA ILE A 232 -0.20 12.94 16.74
C ILE A 232 -1.68 13.29 16.63
N LYS A 233 -2.28 13.73 17.74
CA LYS A 233 -3.72 14.02 17.84
C LYS A 233 -4.18 15.13 16.88
N TYR A 234 -3.31 16.06 16.49
CA TYR A 234 -3.58 17.12 15.50
C TYR A 234 -3.83 16.61 14.06
N MET A 235 -3.57 15.32 13.81
CA MET A 235 -3.98 14.64 12.58
C MET A 235 -5.51 14.46 12.49
N LEU A 236 -6.21 14.53 13.63
CA LEU A 236 -7.67 14.51 13.66
C LEU A 236 -8.26 15.83 13.11
N PRO A 237 -9.51 15.77 12.63
CA PRO A 237 -10.31 14.55 12.46
C PRO A 237 -10.07 13.77 11.16
N GLU A 238 -9.25 14.28 10.24
CA GLU A 238 -9.08 13.77 8.88
C GLU A 238 -8.32 12.45 8.81
N VAL A 239 -7.36 12.25 9.71
CA VAL A 239 -6.61 10.99 9.82
C VAL A 239 -6.76 10.46 11.23
N GLU A 240 -7.60 9.45 11.41
CA GLU A 240 -7.72 8.76 12.70
C GLU A 240 -6.50 7.88 12.97
N LYS A 241 -6.22 7.62 14.25
CA LYS A 241 -5.09 6.76 14.65
C LYS A 241 -5.17 5.35 14.06
N LYS A 242 -6.39 4.80 13.94
CA LYS A 242 -6.63 3.46 13.37
C LYS A 242 -6.23 3.36 11.90
N ASP A 243 -6.23 4.49 11.18
CA ASP A 243 -5.96 4.56 9.75
C ASP A 243 -4.49 4.92 9.47
N PHE A 244 -3.76 5.39 10.49
CA PHE A 244 -2.34 5.72 10.38
C PHE A 244 -1.52 4.46 10.08
N ARG A 245 -0.76 4.50 8.97
CA ARG A 245 0.07 3.40 8.49
C ARG A 245 1.53 3.80 8.39
N LYS A 246 2.37 2.78 8.32
CA LYS A 246 3.80 2.90 8.05
C LYS A 246 4.11 2.20 6.73
N GLY A 247 5.14 2.68 6.05
CA GLY A 247 5.74 2.03 4.89
C GLY A 247 7.13 2.56 4.60
N ALA A 248 7.77 2.00 3.58
CA ALA A 248 8.96 2.57 2.96
C ALA A 248 8.63 3.82 2.12
N GLN A 249 9.58 4.75 2.07
CA GLN A 249 9.58 5.89 1.14
C GLN A 249 9.48 5.45 -0.34
N TRP A 250 10.09 4.33 -0.69
CA TRP A 250 10.29 3.89 -2.07
C TRP A 250 9.00 3.29 -2.65
N PHE A 251 8.37 4.00 -3.56
CA PHE A 251 7.19 3.54 -4.28
C PHE A 251 7.48 3.23 -5.74
N THR A 252 6.62 2.38 -6.33
CA THR A 252 6.29 2.49 -7.74
C THR A 252 4.79 2.57 -7.90
N MET A 253 4.29 3.42 -8.79
CA MET A 253 2.86 3.63 -8.89
C MET A 253 2.37 3.88 -10.31
N LYS A 254 1.12 3.52 -10.54
CA LYS A 254 0.40 3.80 -11.77
C LYS A 254 0.06 5.28 -11.87
N ARG A 255 -0.16 5.75 -13.09
CA ARG A 255 -0.47 7.15 -13.39
C ARG A 255 -1.62 7.74 -12.57
N GLN A 256 -2.71 6.98 -12.37
CA GLN A 256 -3.86 7.46 -11.60
C GLN A 256 -3.48 7.80 -10.16
N HIS A 257 -2.70 6.94 -9.48
CA HIS A 257 -2.20 7.24 -8.14
C HIS A 257 -1.27 8.46 -8.10
N ALA A 258 -0.41 8.62 -9.11
CA ALA A 258 0.41 9.82 -9.22
C ALA A 258 -0.45 11.11 -9.35
N ILE A 259 -1.52 11.08 -10.14
CA ILE A 259 -2.47 12.19 -10.28
C ILE A 259 -3.20 12.45 -8.95
N ILE A 260 -3.64 11.40 -8.26
CA ILE A 260 -4.31 11.51 -6.95
C ILE A 260 -3.41 12.18 -5.91
N ILE A 261 -2.11 11.85 -5.88
CA ILE A 261 -1.16 12.56 -5.01
C ILE A 261 -1.09 14.04 -5.39
N MET A 262 -1.06 14.39 -6.68
CA MET A 262 -1.04 15.80 -7.11
C MET A 262 -2.31 16.56 -6.76
N ALA A 263 -3.47 15.89 -6.82
CA ALA A 263 -4.76 16.45 -6.45
C ALA A 263 -4.91 16.62 -4.93
N ASP A 264 -4.20 15.82 -4.13
CA ASP A 264 -4.30 15.91 -2.67
C ASP A 264 -3.65 17.19 -2.12
N SER A 265 -4.47 17.97 -1.44
CA SER A 265 -4.10 19.13 -0.64
C SER A 265 -4.43 18.93 0.84
N LEU A 266 -5.54 18.25 1.15
CA LEU A 266 -6.07 18.10 2.51
C LEU A 266 -5.17 17.22 3.37
N TYR A 267 -4.94 15.97 2.95
CA TYR A 267 -4.19 15.02 3.77
C TYR A 267 -2.72 15.39 3.76
N PHE A 268 -2.17 15.74 2.59
CA PHE A 268 -0.82 16.26 2.46
C PHE A 268 -0.51 17.42 3.42
N ARG A 269 -1.44 18.38 3.59
CA ARG A 269 -1.28 19.49 4.53
C ARG A 269 -1.17 19.02 5.99
N LYS A 270 -1.92 18.01 6.40
CA LYS A 270 -1.80 17.42 7.75
C LYS A 270 -0.41 16.85 8.01
N PHE A 271 0.12 16.08 7.06
CA PHE A 271 1.48 15.54 7.18
C PHE A 271 2.54 16.65 7.15
N ARG A 272 2.37 17.67 6.29
CA ARG A 272 3.23 18.85 6.24
C ARG A 272 3.33 19.58 7.59
N GLU A 273 2.19 19.83 8.22
CA GLU A 273 2.12 20.65 9.44
C GLU A 273 2.53 19.84 10.69
N TYR A 274 2.07 18.59 10.77
CA TYR A 274 2.07 17.79 12.01
C TYR A 274 2.85 16.48 11.96
N CYS A 275 3.53 16.13 10.86
CA CYS A 275 4.42 14.95 10.80
C CYS A 275 5.86 15.37 10.47
N LYS A 276 6.60 15.78 11.51
CA LYS A 276 7.99 16.23 11.41
C LYS A 276 8.89 15.67 12.53
N PRO A 277 10.22 15.74 12.39
CA PRO A 277 11.14 15.43 13.49
C PRO A 277 11.00 16.44 14.64
N GLY A 278 11.29 16.01 15.86
CA GLY A 278 11.39 16.90 17.02
C GLY A 278 10.08 17.56 17.47
N MET A 279 8.95 16.85 17.35
CA MET A 279 7.66 17.34 17.81
C MET A 279 7.50 17.26 19.33
N GLU A 280 6.39 17.81 19.82
CA GLU A 280 6.05 17.86 21.25
C GLU A 280 6.25 16.51 21.95
N GLY A 281 6.99 16.55 23.06
CA GLY A 281 7.42 15.36 23.79
C GLY A 281 8.60 14.61 23.16
N GLY A 282 9.39 15.26 22.30
CA GLY A 282 10.56 14.68 21.64
C GLY A 282 10.22 13.61 20.59
N ARG A 283 8.97 13.58 20.11
CA ARG A 283 8.49 12.57 19.17
C ARG A 283 8.91 12.90 17.74
N ASN A 284 9.33 11.89 16.99
CA ASN A 284 9.66 12.04 15.57
C ASN A 284 8.55 11.43 14.71
N CYS A 285 8.13 12.14 13.67
CA CYS A 285 7.30 11.61 12.59
C CYS A 285 7.98 11.94 11.26
N TYR A 286 8.03 10.97 10.34
CA TYR A 286 8.68 11.11 9.04
C TYR A 286 7.62 10.97 7.95
N SER A 287 7.31 12.07 7.29
CA SER A 287 6.20 12.13 6.33
C SER A 287 6.39 11.18 5.14
N ASP A 288 7.62 10.97 4.71
CA ASP A 288 8.00 10.03 3.65
C ASP A 288 7.74 8.56 3.99
N GLU A 289 7.65 8.19 5.27
CA GLU A 289 7.33 6.82 5.73
C GLU A 289 5.85 6.63 6.11
N HIS A 290 5.06 7.71 6.20
CA HIS A 290 3.70 7.66 6.77
C HIS A 290 2.61 8.27 5.88
N TYR A 291 2.93 9.26 5.04
CA TYR A 291 1.94 9.97 4.23
C TYR A 291 1.27 9.04 3.21
N LEU A 292 2.03 8.54 2.21
CA LEU A 292 1.45 7.71 1.15
C LEU A 292 0.82 6.40 1.67
N PRO A 293 1.43 5.66 2.62
CA PRO A 293 0.81 4.46 3.17
C PRO A 293 -0.54 4.75 3.83
N THR A 294 -0.61 5.81 4.65
CA THR A 294 -1.85 6.20 5.33
C THR A 294 -2.90 6.69 4.33
N PHE A 295 -2.48 7.54 3.40
CA PHE A 295 -3.35 8.17 2.42
C PHE A 295 -4.02 7.13 1.50
N PHE A 296 -3.25 6.18 0.95
CA PHE A 296 -3.82 5.12 0.11
C PHE A 296 -4.56 4.07 0.92
N HIS A 297 -4.17 3.79 2.16
CA HIS A 297 -4.94 2.88 3.02
C HIS A 297 -6.39 3.37 3.23
N MET A 298 -6.58 4.68 3.39
CA MET A 298 -7.91 5.27 3.59
C MET A 298 -8.75 5.34 2.31
N LEU A 299 -8.12 5.50 1.14
CA LEU A 299 -8.81 5.91 -0.08
C LEU A 299 -8.81 4.86 -1.19
N ASP A 300 -7.78 4.04 -1.29
CA ASP A 300 -7.71 2.92 -2.23
C ASP A 300 -6.82 1.77 -1.69
N PRO A 301 -7.23 1.10 -0.60
CA PRO A 301 -6.45 0.03 0.02
C PRO A 301 -6.30 -1.20 -0.90
N THR A 302 -7.16 -1.35 -1.91
CA THR A 302 -7.12 -2.45 -2.89
C THR A 302 -6.28 -2.14 -4.12
N GLY A 303 -6.05 -0.86 -4.42
CA GLY A 303 -5.20 -0.41 -5.53
C GLY A 303 -3.71 -0.44 -5.21
N ILE A 304 -3.32 -0.67 -3.96
CA ILE A 304 -1.91 -0.83 -3.54
C ILE A 304 -1.61 -2.27 -3.11
N SER A 305 -0.34 -2.67 -3.25
CA SER A 305 0.13 -4.02 -2.91
C SER A 305 0.39 -4.23 -1.42
N ASN A 306 0.53 -3.17 -0.62
CA ASN A 306 1.02 -3.17 0.77
C ASN A 306 2.48 -3.62 0.92
N TRP A 307 3.28 -3.59 -0.15
CA TRP A 307 4.72 -3.86 -0.13
C TRP A 307 5.43 -3.16 -1.29
N SER A 308 6.74 -2.89 -1.17
CA SER A 308 7.53 -2.20 -2.22
C SER A 308 8.37 -3.16 -3.06
N VAL A 309 8.48 -2.89 -4.36
CA VAL A 309 9.40 -3.60 -5.28
C VAL A 309 10.87 -3.24 -5.10
N THR A 310 11.20 -2.40 -4.11
CA THR A 310 12.58 -2.02 -3.76
C THR A 310 13.05 -2.76 -2.52
N HIS A 311 13.99 -3.70 -2.69
CA HIS A 311 14.60 -4.44 -1.60
C HIS A 311 15.46 -3.53 -0.72
N VAL A 312 15.29 -3.70 0.59
CA VAL A 312 16.07 -3.02 1.62
C VAL A 312 16.36 -4.03 2.74
N ASP A 313 17.64 -4.17 3.12
CA ASP A 313 18.06 -5.11 4.15
C ASP A 313 18.04 -4.46 5.53
N TRP A 314 17.06 -4.86 6.35
CA TRP A 314 16.88 -4.40 7.73
C TRP A 314 17.40 -5.40 8.77
N SER A 315 18.18 -6.41 8.38
CA SER A 315 18.70 -7.45 9.29
C SER A 315 19.53 -6.89 10.45
N GLU A 316 20.18 -5.74 10.27
CA GLU A 316 20.96 -5.07 11.33
C GLU A 316 20.11 -4.33 12.37
N MET A 317 18.81 -4.14 12.13
CA MET A 317 17.86 -3.47 13.05
C MET A 317 18.31 -2.07 13.54
N LYS A 318 19.05 -1.34 12.70
CA LYS A 318 19.49 0.03 12.97
C LYS A 318 18.48 1.06 12.44
N TRP A 319 18.72 2.34 12.74
CA TRP A 319 17.99 3.48 12.16
C TRP A 319 18.08 3.56 10.63
N HIS A 320 19.11 2.95 10.06
CA HIS A 320 19.30 2.86 8.62
C HIS A 320 19.51 1.40 8.22
N PRO A 321 19.06 1.01 7.03
CA PRO A 321 19.26 -0.33 6.53
C PRO A 321 20.73 -0.59 6.20
N LYS A 322 21.10 -1.87 6.19
CA LYS A 322 22.45 -2.35 5.91
C LYS A 322 22.94 -1.82 4.56
N SER A 323 24.20 -1.42 4.52
CA SER A 323 24.86 -0.99 3.29
C SER A 323 25.72 -2.11 2.72
N TYR A 324 25.61 -2.33 1.41
CA TYR A 324 26.40 -3.30 0.66
C TYR A 324 27.71 -2.67 0.19
N ARG A 325 28.81 -3.31 0.59
CA ARG A 325 30.18 -2.99 0.17
C ARG A 325 30.58 -3.85 -1.02
N ALA A 326 31.70 -3.50 -1.67
CA ALA A 326 32.19 -4.27 -2.81
C ALA A 326 32.36 -5.77 -2.49
N GLN A 327 32.84 -6.14 -1.29
CA GLN A 327 33.00 -7.55 -0.90
C GLN A 327 31.69 -8.34 -0.86
N ASP A 328 30.56 -7.68 -0.58
CA ASP A 328 29.25 -8.32 -0.45
C ASP A 328 28.66 -8.70 -1.83
N ILE A 329 29.13 -8.06 -2.91
CA ILE A 329 28.58 -8.26 -4.25
C ILE A 329 29.03 -9.60 -4.81
N THR A 330 28.15 -10.59 -4.68
CA THR A 330 28.32 -11.95 -5.21
C THR A 330 27.10 -12.35 -6.05
N MET A 331 27.28 -13.35 -6.93
CA MET A 331 26.16 -13.91 -7.71
C MET A 331 25.10 -14.54 -6.80
N GLU A 332 25.53 -15.10 -5.67
CA GLU A 332 24.64 -15.69 -4.67
C GLU A 332 23.78 -14.62 -4.01
N LEU A 333 24.36 -13.49 -3.57
CA LEU A 333 23.59 -12.37 -3.02
C LEU A 333 22.51 -11.91 -4.02
N MET A 334 22.88 -11.71 -5.28
CA MET A 334 21.94 -11.27 -6.31
C MET A 334 20.82 -12.30 -6.55
N ARG A 335 21.15 -13.60 -6.55
CA ARG A 335 20.16 -14.68 -6.68
C ARG A 335 19.22 -14.72 -5.47
N ASN A 336 19.77 -14.60 -4.26
CA ASN A 336 19.01 -14.63 -3.03
C ASN A 336 18.01 -13.48 -2.97
N ILE A 337 18.44 -12.24 -3.24
CA ILE A 337 17.52 -11.08 -3.26
C ILE A 337 16.45 -11.26 -4.33
N THR A 338 16.83 -11.74 -5.52
CA THR A 338 15.90 -11.89 -6.64
C THR A 338 14.95 -13.08 -6.50
N SER A 339 15.26 -14.09 -5.68
CA SER A 339 14.38 -15.23 -5.41
C SER A 339 13.36 -14.98 -4.30
N ILE A 340 13.44 -13.85 -3.58
CA ILE A 340 12.47 -13.55 -2.51
C ILE A 340 11.07 -13.36 -3.13
N ALA A 341 10.14 -14.20 -2.71
CA ALA A 341 8.72 -14.17 -3.11
C ALA A 341 7.78 -13.82 -1.94
N GLU A 342 8.34 -13.51 -0.77
CA GLU A 342 7.61 -13.14 0.43
C GLU A 342 8.15 -11.82 0.98
N ASN A 343 7.23 -10.95 1.40
CA ASN A 343 7.56 -9.73 2.09
C ASN A 343 7.42 -9.94 3.60
N MET A 344 8.40 -9.46 4.36
CA MET A 344 8.48 -9.64 5.81
C MET A 344 8.47 -8.28 6.51
N HIS A 345 7.51 -8.09 7.41
CA HIS A 345 7.46 -6.94 8.31
C HIS A 345 7.67 -7.38 9.74
N VAL A 346 8.53 -6.67 10.45
CA VAL A 346 8.74 -6.84 11.88
C VAL A 346 8.27 -5.58 12.58
N THR A 347 7.31 -5.73 13.47
CA THR A 347 6.77 -4.63 14.29
C THR A 347 7.84 -4.10 15.24
N SER A 348 7.80 -2.79 15.52
CA SER A 348 8.82 -2.13 16.34
C SER A 348 8.54 -2.17 17.85
N ASP A 349 7.39 -2.71 18.26
CA ASP A 349 7.04 -2.84 19.67
C ASP A 349 7.81 -4.00 20.33
N LYS A 350 7.66 -4.11 21.67
CA LYS A 350 8.39 -5.13 22.45
C LYS A 350 8.09 -6.56 21.99
N LYS A 351 6.92 -6.83 21.42
CA LYS A 351 6.53 -8.18 20.97
C LYS A 351 7.25 -8.59 19.69
N ARG A 352 7.71 -7.64 18.86
CA ARG A 352 8.41 -7.88 17.59
C ARG A 352 7.72 -8.94 16.72
N GLN A 353 6.40 -8.81 16.59
CA GLN A 353 5.61 -9.71 15.75
C GLN A 353 6.10 -9.62 14.31
N VAL A 354 6.27 -10.79 13.71
CA VAL A 354 6.69 -10.95 12.31
C VAL A 354 5.45 -11.27 11.48
N LYS A 355 5.20 -10.46 10.46
CA LYS A 355 4.17 -10.69 9.46
C LYS A 355 4.85 -11.04 8.15
N ILE A 356 4.61 -12.23 7.65
CA ILE A 356 5.09 -12.70 6.34
C ILE A 356 3.88 -12.74 5.41
N THR A 357 4.01 -12.12 4.24
CA THR A 357 2.96 -12.10 3.22
C THR A 357 3.55 -12.44 1.86
N PRO A 358 2.92 -13.34 1.08
CA PRO A 358 3.38 -13.62 -0.27
C PRO A 358 3.26 -12.36 -1.15
N CYS A 359 4.24 -12.15 -2.02
CA CYS A 359 4.23 -11.08 -3.00
C CYS A 359 3.38 -11.50 -4.19
N LEU A 360 2.15 -10.97 -4.23
CA LEU A 360 1.22 -11.24 -5.30
C LEU A 360 1.35 -10.21 -6.43
N TRP A 361 1.47 -10.71 -7.65
CA TRP A 361 1.41 -9.95 -8.88
C TRP A 361 0.20 -10.43 -9.68
N ASN A 362 -0.83 -9.57 -9.80
CA ASN A 362 -2.12 -9.91 -10.41
C ASN A 362 -2.73 -11.21 -9.83
N GLY A 363 -2.61 -11.41 -8.51
CA GLY A 363 -3.11 -12.59 -7.81
C GLY A 363 -2.19 -13.83 -7.84
N ASN A 364 -1.09 -13.81 -8.60
CA ASN A 364 -0.14 -14.91 -8.66
C ASN A 364 1.13 -14.59 -7.87
N GLU A 365 1.69 -15.58 -7.18
CA GLU A 365 2.98 -15.42 -6.50
C GLU A 365 4.10 -15.11 -7.51
N ARG A 366 4.89 -14.08 -7.20
CA ARG A 366 6.05 -13.66 -7.98
C ARG A 366 7.16 -13.17 -7.05
N SER A 367 8.36 -13.07 -7.61
CA SER A 367 9.45 -12.39 -6.89
C SER A 367 9.07 -10.94 -6.62
N CYS A 368 9.36 -10.48 -5.40
CA CYS A 368 8.96 -9.16 -4.93
C CYS A 368 9.79 -8.07 -5.64
N TYR A 369 11.11 -8.24 -5.65
CA TYR A 369 12.01 -7.10 -5.84
C TYR A 369 12.52 -6.94 -7.27
N LEU A 370 12.38 -5.72 -7.78
CA LEU A 370 12.90 -5.25 -9.07
C LEU A 370 14.16 -4.40 -8.89
N PHE A 371 14.26 -3.71 -7.75
CA PHE A 371 15.35 -2.82 -7.40
C PHE A 371 15.89 -3.18 -6.01
N ALA A 372 17.10 -2.75 -5.70
CA ALA A 372 17.63 -2.82 -4.34
C ALA A 372 18.39 -1.54 -4.01
N ARG A 373 18.47 -1.22 -2.71
CA ARG A 373 19.07 0.02 -2.22
C ARG A 373 20.22 -0.23 -1.24
N LYS A 374 20.97 0.83 -0.96
CA LYS A 374 22.10 0.95 -0.01
C LYS A 374 23.38 0.29 -0.52
N PHE A 375 23.58 0.34 -1.83
CA PHE A 375 24.86 -0.03 -2.42
C PHE A 375 25.81 1.16 -2.35
N LEU A 376 27.02 0.94 -1.85
CA LEU A 376 28.06 1.97 -1.81
C LEU A 376 28.68 2.18 -3.21
N PRO A 377 29.17 3.38 -3.55
CA PRO A 377 29.76 3.67 -4.87
C PRO A 377 30.83 2.66 -5.32
N GLU A 378 31.65 2.16 -4.40
CA GLU A 378 32.69 1.14 -4.64
C GLU A 378 32.17 -0.20 -5.23
N THR A 379 30.87 -0.46 -5.14
CA THR A 379 30.25 -1.69 -5.67
C THR A 379 30.10 -1.68 -7.19
N LEU A 380 30.17 -0.51 -7.84
CA LEU A 380 29.86 -0.33 -9.26
C LEU A 380 30.58 -1.32 -10.19
N ASN A 381 31.90 -1.46 -10.04
CA ASN A 381 32.69 -2.31 -10.93
C ASN A 381 32.29 -3.78 -10.83
N LYS A 382 32.00 -4.26 -9.61
CA LYS A 382 31.51 -5.63 -9.41
C LYS A 382 30.10 -5.81 -9.93
N LEU A 383 29.22 -4.82 -9.76
CA LEU A 383 27.86 -4.86 -10.29
C LEU A 383 27.86 -4.90 -11.83
N LEU A 384 28.72 -4.13 -12.48
CA LEU A 384 28.90 -4.18 -13.93
C LEU A 384 29.40 -5.54 -14.41
N ALA A 385 30.26 -6.21 -13.65
CA ALA A 385 30.77 -7.54 -13.98
C ALA A 385 29.76 -8.68 -13.71
N SER A 386 28.86 -8.52 -12.73
CA SER A 386 27.98 -9.59 -12.22
C SER A 386 26.51 -9.47 -12.67
N VAL A 387 25.93 -8.27 -12.66
CA VAL A 387 24.48 -8.06 -12.75
C VAL A 387 24.00 -7.86 -14.18
N VAL A 388 24.74 -7.09 -14.99
CA VAL A 388 24.25 -6.70 -16.32
C VAL A 388 24.79 -7.58 -17.45
N VAL A 389 26.05 -8.03 -17.37
CA VAL A 389 26.67 -8.79 -18.47
C VAL A 389 26.03 -10.17 -18.67
N LYS A 390 25.43 -10.78 -17.64
CA LYS A 390 24.76 -12.10 -17.76
C LYS A 390 23.24 -12.03 -17.98
N GLN A 391 22.60 -10.87 -17.82
CA GLN A 391 21.17 -10.69 -18.12
C GLN A 391 20.91 -10.22 -19.55
N VAL A 392 21.91 -9.64 -20.23
CA VAL A 392 21.82 -9.16 -21.63
C VAL A 392 22.23 -10.22 -22.67
N VAL A 393 22.86 -11.32 -22.24
CA VAL A 393 23.16 -12.44 -23.14
C VAL A 393 22.03 -13.47 -23.00
N PRO A 394 21.15 -13.64 -24.00
CA PRO A 394 20.26 -14.78 -23.99
C PRO A 394 21.13 -16.03 -23.98
N TYR A 395 20.84 -16.96 -23.08
CA TYR A 395 21.39 -18.31 -23.13
C TYR A 395 21.07 -18.88 -24.52
N ARG A 396 21.99 -18.74 -25.48
CA ARG A 396 21.93 -19.51 -26.73
C ARG A 396 22.20 -20.94 -26.32
N ILE A 397 21.13 -21.69 -26.02
CA ILE A 397 21.17 -23.14 -26.07
C ILE A 397 21.62 -23.46 -27.49
N GLY A 398 22.86 -23.94 -27.61
CA GLY A 398 23.44 -24.36 -28.88
C GLY A 398 22.57 -25.45 -29.48
N CYS A 399 21.76 -25.09 -30.47
CA CYS A 399 21.21 -26.06 -31.39
C CYS A 399 22.39 -26.53 -32.26
N SER A 400 23.11 -27.54 -31.78
CA SER A 400 24.08 -28.27 -32.58
C SER A 400 23.32 -29.07 -33.64
N ARG A 401 23.15 -28.48 -34.82
CA ARG A 401 22.83 -29.23 -36.03
C ARG A 401 24.06 -30.07 -36.37
N ARG A 402 24.06 -31.34 -35.93
CA ARG A 402 24.92 -32.36 -36.50
C ARG A 402 24.12 -33.13 -37.54
N TRP A 403 24.21 -32.69 -38.79
CA TRP A 403 23.92 -33.54 -39.93
C TRP A 403 25.06 -34.54 -40.05
N LEU A 404 24.79 -35.81 -39.75
CA LEU A 404 25.61 -36.93 -40.22
C LEU A 404 24.67 -38.00 -40.78
N LEU A 405 24.95 -38.30 -42.04
CA LEU A 405 24.38 -39.33 -42.90
C LEU A 405 24.41 -40.70 -42.22
N PHE A 406 23.33 -41.46 -42.33
CA PHE A 406 23.43 -42.90 -42.63
C PHE A 406 22.19 -43.34 -43.40
N SER A 407 22.46 -43.90 -44.58
CA SER A 407 21.56 -44.58 -45.50
C SER A 407 21.40 -46.05 -45.06
N SER A 408 20.19 -46.60 -45.16
CA SER A 408 19.85 -48.04 -45.32
C SER A 408 18.34 -48.20 -45.01
N ALA A 409 17.47 -48.18 -46.00
CA ALA A 409 16.99 -49.34 -46.79
C ALA A 409 15.99 -50.25 -46.04
N ARG A 410 14.67 -50.06 -46.29
CA ARG A 410 13.76 -51.14 -46.75
C ARG A 410 12.35 -50.64 -47.13
N ALA A 411 12.03 -50.89 -48.41
CA ALA A 411 10.77 -51.38 -49.01
C ALA A 411 9.40 -50.72 -48.67
N ASN A 412 8.90 -49.93 -49.64
CA ASN A 412 7.71 -50.16 -50.51
C ASN A 412 6.32 -50.52 -49.91
N PRO A 413 5.21 -50.24 -50.63
CA PRO A 413 4.72 -48.97 -51.19
C PRO A 413 3.20 -48.75 -50.91
N GLU A 414 2.60 -47.60 -51.23
CA GLU A 414 1.32 -47.50 -51.96
C GLU A 414 0.74 -46.08 -52.07
N SER A 415 0.14 -45.85 -53.25
CA SER A 415 -0.78 -44.78 -53.66
C SER A 415 -0.21 -43.38 -54.00
N GLN A 416 0.10 -43.25 -55.29
CA GLN A 416 0.16 -41.99 -56.02
C GLN A 416 -1.25 -41.36 -56.14
N ALA A 417 -1.35 -40.04 -55.96
CA ALA A 417 -2.30 -39.21 -56.70
C ALA A 417 -1.74 -37.80 -56.87
N SER A 418 -1.29 -37.53 -58.09
CA SER A 418 -0.85 -36.25 -58.64
C SER A 418 -2.03 -35.33 -58.96
N LEU A 419 -1.89 -34.00 -58.77
CA LEU A 419 -2.55 -32.98 -59.60
C LEU A 419 -1.72 -31.67 -59.60
N LYS A 420 -1.50 -31.13 -60.81
CA LYS A 420 -0.65 -29.99 -61.16
C LYS A 420 -1.32 -28.61 -60.92
N PRO A 421 -0.55 -27.49 -60.91
CA PRO A 421 -1.03 -26.14 -60.64
C PRO A 421 -1.43 -25.35 -61.92
N GLY A 422 -2.32 -24.36 -61.77
CA GLY A 422 -2.79 -23.51 -62.87
C GLY A 422 -3.01 -22.03 -62.51
N LYS A 423 -2.16 -21.18 -63.10
CA LYS A 423 -2.37 -19.84 -63.71
C LYS A 423 -2.88 -18.61 -62.90
N VAL A 424 -1.92 -17.70 -62.72
CA VAL A 424 -1.90 -16.22 -62.90
C VAL A 424 -3.08 -15.55 -63.63
N LYS A 425 -3.54 -14.39 -63.11
CA LYS A 425 -4.04 -13.23 -63.89
C LYS A 425 -3.72 -11.88 -63.20
N LYS A 426 -3.34 -10.89 -64.02
CA LYS A 426 -2.97 -9.49 -63.71
C LYS A 426 -4.18 -8.53 -63.70
N TRP A 427 -4.09 -7.51 -62.84
CA TRP A 427 -4.49 -6.07 -62.87
C TRP A 427 -5.32 -5.48 -64.03
N PRO A 428 -6.10 -4.40 -63.79
CA PRO A 428 -5.52 -3.04 -63.89
C PRO A 428 -5.98 -2.01 -62.83
N SER A 429 -5.13 -0.98 -62.71
CA SER A 429 -5.26 0.30 -62.02
C SER A 429 -6.29 1.25 -62.65
N VAL A 430 -6.92 2.12 -61.85
CA VAL A 430 -7.48 3.42 -62.31
C VAL A 430 -7.26 4.50 -61.24
N THR A 431 -6.91 5.67 -61.75
CA THR A 431 -6.54 6.97 -61.18
C THR A 431 -7.75 7.85 -60.82
N SER A 432 -7.51 8.89 -59.98
CA SER A 432 -8.03 10.29 -60.11
C SER A 432 -9.10 10.82 -59.13
N MET A 433 -8.78 12.01 -58.57
CA MET A 433 -9.65 13.12 -58.10
C MET A 433 -10.45 12.95 -56.79
N ALA A 434 -10.68 13.95 -55.92
CA ALA A 434 -10.36 15.37 -55.87
C ALA A 434 -10.59 15.92 -54.44
N ASN A 435 -10.07 17.11 -54.20
CA ASN A 435 -10.26 18.06 -53.08
C ASN A 435 -11.67 18.11 -52.46
N PHE A 436 -11.75 18.38 -51.16
CA PHE A 436 -12.69 19.38 -50.60
C PHE A 436 -12.14 20.04 -49.34
N SER A 437 -12.38 21.36 -49.27
CA SER A 437 -11.86 22.35 -48.32
C SER A 437 -12.71 22.48 -47.04
N LEU A 438 -12.07 23.04 -46.02
CA LEU A 438 -12.56 23.97 -44.97
C LEU A 438 -14.07 24.24 -44.85
N VAL A 439 -14.59 24.03 -43.64
CA VAL A 439 -15.28 25.05 -42.82
C VAL A 439 -14.77 24.94 -41.39
#